data_AF-A0A6A4FKM8-F1
#
_entry.id   AF-A0A6A4FKM8-F1
#
_cell.length_a   1.000
_cell.length_b   1.000
_cell.length_c   1.000
_cell.angle_alpha   90.00
_cell.angle_beta   90.00
_cell.angle_gamma   90.00
#
_symmetry.space_group_name_H-M   'P 1'
#
loop_
_entity.id
_entity.type
_entity.pdbx_description
1 polymer ?
#
loop_
_entity_poly.entity_id
_entity_poly.type
_entity_poly.pdbx_seq_one_letter_code
_entity_poly.pdbx_strand_id
1 'polypeptide(L)'
;MADAPVVVRSTAQRQPQPGEPACVICGRYGEYVCDATDEDVCSLEHRDICISRQGQRQSMQNSQLQDEETVKRAEQLRSKLGIELSSGSAAETGDNPHNWPIPFVDFAQEQNGVQLPGELLTNLVGNGFERPTPVQMQTIPCVLQGHHVLVSAPTGTGKTASYLIPAIAQILLGREAELEQNVLALVLAPIRELAIQIESVAKVLMRGIANMKTALLVGGFPVPSQRYRLQNGVQLIVATPGRFLDIFTNYSGGDTILEAIRTCVVDEVDMMLDVGFRPQISQIVALLVTLAKKVQLLFFSATVSDEVQGLVQQILKSQTEQAYIRVNVGGNGRTAAGMTQFSLNPLVQQQVRWVEDKAKKNELFTFLKGKVEESTLVFVRSKIGSSMLAEAIEKRCGIGAAAIHADKSQQERLTLLEAFINMEIPVLVSTNVLSRGMDLLHVQNVVVYDFPNKLTDYVHLIGRTGRGDKIPGNALTLVNLEDGAHFRELIPLLRSVMVSVPREVYQSIHSDNENQRSQSRAIVVDESKRAFRVRKQLTDEAGPQISDWKEWNNRANKRRRVGA
;
A
#
# COMPACT_ATOMS: atom_id res chain seq x y z
N MET A 1 1.89 -51.50 -63.01
CA MET A 1 0.64 -51.31 -62.24
C MET A 1 0.22 -49.89 -62.51
N ALA A 2 -0.97 -49.67 -63.07
CA ALA A 2 -1.44 -48.33 -63.39
C ALA A 2 -1.55 -47.53 -62.08
N ASP A 3 -0.90 -46.36 -62.01
CA ASP A 3 -1.01 -45.45 -60.88
C ASP A 3 -2.50 -45.18 -60.62
N ALA A 4 -2.99 -45.65 -59.47
CA ALA A 4 -4.33 -45.33 -59.02
C ALA A 4 -4.46 -43.80 -58.93
N PRO A 5 -5.57 -43.21 -59.40
CA PRO A 5 -5.74 -41.77 -59.37
C PRO A 5 -5.67 -41.25 -57.93
N VAL A 6 -4.82 -40.25 -57.70
CA VAL A 6 -4.63 -39.64 -56.38
C VAL A 6 -5.96 -39.07 -55.89
N VAL A 7 -6.41 -39.52 -54.71
CA VAL A 7 -7.68 -39.09 -54.12
C VAL A 7 -7.50 -37.67 -53.55
N VAL A 8 -8.09 -36.69 -54.23
CA VAL A 8 -7.96 -35.28 -53.86
C VAL A 8 -8.87 -34.90 -52.69
N ARG A 9 -10.11 -35.43 -52.66
CA ARG A 9 -11.13 -35.12 -51.64
C ARG A 9 -11.57 -36.35 -50.88
N SER A 10 -11.80 -36.19 -49.58
CA SER A 10 -12.17 -37.29 -48.69
C SER A 10 -13.51 -37.93 -49.04
N THR A 11 -14.43 -37.19 -49.68
CA THR A 11 -15.76 -37.66 -50.09
C THR A 11 -15.70 -38.78 -51.14
N ALA A 12 -14.62 -38.85 -51.93
CA ALA A 12 -14.41 -39.87 -52.93
C ALA A 12 -13.82 -41.18 -52.35
N GLN A 13 -13.46 -41.21 -51.06
CA GLN A 13 -12.84 -42.37 -50.42
C GLN A 13 -13.87 -43.29 -49.76
N ARG A 14 -13.62 -44.61 -49.82
CA ARG A 14 -14.44 -45.67 -49.22
C ARG A 14 -14.29 -45.78 -47.70
N GLN A 15 -15.13 -46.60 -47.06
CA GLN A 15 -14.97 -47.01 -45.66
C GLN A 15 -13.85 -48.06 -45.51
N PRO A 16 -13.11 -48.07 -44.38
CA PRO A 16 -12.11 -49.09 -44.10
C PRO A 16 -12.79 -50.42 -43.74
N GLN A 17 -12.17 -51.53 -44.15
CA GLN A 17 -12.54 -52.87 -43.71
C GLN A 17 -11.88 -53.19 -42.36
N PRO A 18 -12.36 -54.21 -41.63
CA PRO A 18 -11.73 -54.64 -40.38
C PRO A 18 -10.24 -54.96 -40.57
N GLY A 19 -9.37 -54.24 -39.86
CA GLY A 19 -7.91 -54.39 -39.95
C GLY A 19 -7.20 -53.46 -40.93
N GLU A 20 -7.94 -52.63 -41.68
CA GLU A 20 -7.36 -51.61 -42.57
C GLU A 20 -7.11 -50.27 -41.84
N PRO A 21 -6.10 -49.50 -42.30
CA PRO A 21 -5.84 -48.15 -41.78
C PRO A 21 -7.02 -47.22 -42.03
N ALA A 22 -7.29 -46.35 -41.04
CA ALA A 22 -8.39 -45.39 -41.08
C ALA A 22 -7.83 -43.97 -40.95
N CYS A 23 -8.37 -43.06 -41.75
CA CYS A 23 -7.97 -41.67 -41.79
C CYS A 23 -8.23 -40.99 -40.44
N VAL A 24 -7.19 -40.40 -39.85
CA VAL A 24 -7.24 -39.70 -38.55
C VAL A 24 -8.21 -38.51 -38.51
N ILE A 25 -8.59 -37.97 -39.68
CA ILE A 25 -9.50 -36.81 -39.78
C ILE A 25 -10.97 -37.20 -39.88
N CYS A 26 -11.31 -38.26 -40.61
CA CYS A 26 -12.72 -38.59 -40.91
C CYS A 26 -13.11 -40.07 -40.82
N GLY A 27 -12.17 -40.96 -40.48
CA GLY A 27 -12.41 -42.39 -40.29
C GLY A 27 -12.63 -43.21 -41.57
N ARG A 28 -12.51 -42.61 -42.76
CA ARG A 28 -12.52 -43.34 -44.06
C ARG A 28 -11.20 -44.09 -44.28
N TYR A 29 -11.13 -44.96 -45.29
CA TYR A 29 -9.90 -45.72 -45.59
C TYR A 29 -8.67 -44.79 -45.74
N GLY A 30 -7.62 -45.09 -44.97
CA GLY A 30 -6.35 -44.36 -44.98
C GLY A 30 -5.47 -44.84 -46.12
N GLU A 31 -5.61 -44.22 -47.29
CA GLU A 31 -4.86 -44.58 -48.50
C GLU A 31 -3.39 -44.15 -48.44
N TYR A 32 -3.11 -43.04 -47.75
CA TYR A 32 -1.79 -42.41 -47.72
C TYR A 32 -1.32 -42.25 -46.27
N VAL A 33 -0.04 -42.44 -46.03
CA VAL A 33 0.62 -41.99 -44.80
C VAL A 33 1.11 -40.56 -45.03
N CYS A 34 0.78 -39.64 -44.13
CA CYS A 34 1.28 -38.27 -44.21
C CYS A 34 2.73 -38.22 -43.71
N ASP A 35 3.70 -38.01 -44.61
CA ASP A 35 5.15 -38.02 -44.29
C ASP A 35 5.56 -37.08 -43.14
N ALA A 36 4.79 -35.99 -42.90
CA ALA A 36 5.08 -35.02 -41.86
C ALA A 36 4.56 -35.42 -40.46
N THR A 37 3.52 -36.24 -40.40
CA THR A 37 2.85 -36.64 -39.15
C THR A 37 2.94 -38.14 -38.87
N ASP A 38 3.31 -38.96 -39.85
CA ASP A 38 3.26 -40.43 -39.85
C ASP A 38 1.85 -40.99 -39.56
N GLU A 39 0.82 -40.23 -39.97
CA GLU A 39 -0.60 -40.56 -39.73
C GLU A 39 -1.31 -40.93 -41.04
N ASP A 40 -2.22 -41.90 -40.97
CA ASP A 40 -3.03 -42.32 -42.11
C ASP A 40 -4.06 -41.24 -42.51
N VAL A 41 -4.12 -40.91 -43.81
CA VAL A 41 -5.03 -39.93 -44.40
C VAL A 41 -5.69 -40.45 -45.67
N CYS A 42 -6.95 -40.09 -45.88
CA CYS A 42 -7.76 -40.61 -46.99
C CYS A 42 -7.62 -39.82 -48.30
N SER A 43 -7.05 -38.61 -48.25
CA SER A 43 -6.98 -37.69 -49.39
C SER A 43 -5.94 -36.58 -49.17
N LEU A 44 -5.54 -35.90 -50.25
CA LEU A 44 -4.65 -34.73 -50.19
C LEU A 44 -5.23 -33.60 -49.32
N GLU A 45 -6.54 -33.35 -49.40
CA GLU A 45 -7.24 -32.37 -48.55
C GLU A 45 -7.05 -32.66 -47.05
N HIS A 46 -7.19 -33.93 -46.64
CA HIS A 46 -7.03 -34.31 -45.24
C HIS A 46 -5.56 -34.40 -44.80
N ARG A 47 -4.63 -34.61 -45.74
CA ARG A 47 -3.20 -34.46 -45.49
C ARG A 47 -2.87 -33.01 -45.09
N ASP A 48 -3.34 -32.05 -45.87
CA ASP A 48 -3.06 -30.62 -45.63
C ASP A 48 -3.70 -30.13 -44.32
N ILE A 49 -4.91 -30.61 -43.97
CA ILE A 49 -5.54 -30.36 -42.66
C ILE A 49 -4.74 -30.98 -41.52
N CYS A 50 -4.21 -32.20 -41.70
CA CYS A 50 -3.42 -32.88 -40.67
C CYS A 50 -2.12 -32.13 -40.35
N ILE A 51 -1.39 -31.72 -41.40
CA ILE A 51 -0.18 -30.89 -41.28
C ILE A 51 -0.50 -29.56 -40.59
N SER A 52 -1.60 -28.90 -40.99
CA SER A 52 -2.02 -27.63 -40.38
C SER A 52 -2.35 -27.78 -38.89
N ARG A 53 -2.99 -28.88 -38.47
CA ARG A 53 -3.28 -29.18 -37.06
C ARG A 53 -2.01 -29.44 -36.26
N GLN A 54 -1.01 -30.11 -36.84
CA GLN A 54 0.28 -30.33 -36.19
C GLN A 54 1.04 -29.01 -36.02
N GLY A 55 1.06 -28.15 -37.04
CA GLY A 55 1.64 -26.81 -36.96
C GLY A 55 0.98 -25.94 -35.87
N GLN A 56 -0.35 -25.99 -35.75
CA GLN A 56 -1.07 -25.30 -34.67
C GLN A 56 -0.75 -25.88 -33.28
N ARG A 57 -0.63 -27.21 -33.15
CA ARG A 57 -0.25 -27.87 -31.88
C ARG A 57 1.17 -27.53 -31.46
N GLN A 58 2.13 -27.53 -32.39
CA GLN A 58 3.52 -27.15 -32.12
C GLN A 58 3.63 -25.65 -31.80
N SER A 59 2.89 -24.79 -32.50
CA SER A 59 2.79 -23.36 -32.15
C SER A 59 2.23 -23.15 -30.75
N MET A 60 1.18 -23.88 -30.35
CA MET A 60 0.62 -23.78 -29.00
C MET A 60 1.59 -24.31 -27.93
N GLN A 61 2.29 -25.41 -28.18
CA GLN A 61 3.30 -25.94 -27.26
C GLN A 61 4.49 -24.98 -27.10
N ASN A 62 4.96 -24.36 -28.18
CA ASN A 62 6.03 -23.37 -28.13
C ASN A 62 5.59 -22.08 -27.40
N SER A 63 4.34 -21.63 -27.60
CA SER A 63 3.78 -20.49 -26.84
C SER A 63 3.72 -20.80 -25.34
N GLN A 64 3.23 -21.99 -24.96
CA GLN A 64 3.13 -22.41 -23.56
C GLN A 64 4.51 -22.49 -22.87
N LEU A 65 5.53 -22.99 -23.57
CA LEU A 65 6.90 -23.05 -23.05
C LEU A 65 7.51 -21.64 -22.87
N GLN A 66 7.26 -20.72 -23.80
CA GLN A 66 7.70 -19.32 -23.67
C GLN A 66 6.98 -18.58 -22.53
N ASP A 67 5.70 -18.87 -22.32
CA ASP A 67 4.91 -18.31 -21.21
C ASP A 67 5.44 -18.80 -19.85
N GLU A 68 5.78 -20.10 -19.72
CA GLU A 68 6.36 -20.64 -18.48
C GLU A 68 7.72 -20.03 -18.10
N GLU A 69 8.63 -19.84 -19.07
CA GLU A 69 9.92 -19.19 -18.81
C GLU A 69 9.73 -17.73 -18.41
N THR A 70 8.79 -17.04 -19.04
CA THR A 70 8.49 -15.64 -18.74
C THR A 70 7.92 -15.47 -17.33
N VAL A 71 7.00 -16.36 -16.92
CA VAL A 71 6.46 -16.40 -15.55
C VAL A 71 7.57 -16.67 -14.53
N LYS A 72 8.46 -17.64 -14.79
CA LYS A 72 9.60 -17.93 -13.91
C LYS A 72 10.53 -16.72 -13.74
N ARG A 73 10.84 -16.00 -14.82
CA ARG A 73 11.65 -14.77 -14.76
C ARG A 73 10.94 -13.67 -13.98
N ALA A 74 9.63 -13.52 -14.14
CA ALA A 74 8.83 -12.55 -13.40
C ALA A 74 8.84 -12.85 -11.89
N GLU A 75 8.71 -14.11 -11.48
CA GLU A 75 8.79 -14.52 -10.07
C GLU A 75 10.18 -14.26 -9.47
N GLN A 76 11.25 -14.57 -10.22
CA GLN A 76 12.63 -14.25 -9.80
C GLN A 76 12.82 -12.74 -9.60
N LEU A 77 12.27 -11.92 -10.51
CA LEU A 77 12.33 -10.46 -10.40
C LEU A 77 11.57 -9.95 -9.18
N ARG A 78 10.35 -10.45 -8.94
CA ARG A 78 9.54 -10.12 -7.75
C ARG A 78 10.29 -10.44 -6.47
N SER A 79 10.85 -11.66 -6.38
CA SER A 79 11.64 -12.09 -5.22
C SER A 79 12.86 -11.20 -4.99
N LYS A 80 13.60 -10.84 -6.04
CA LYS A 80 14.78 -9.96 -5.97
C LYS A 80 14.43 -8.55 -5.50
N LEU A 81 13.26 -8.04 -5.88
CA LEU A 81 12.79 -6.70 -5.56
C LEU A 81 11.94 -6.63 -4.28
N GLY A 82 11.72 -7.75 -3.59
CA GLY A 82 10.88 -7.83 -2.40
C GLY A 82 9.41 -7.47 -2.68
N ILE A 83 8.91 -7.88 -3.85
CA ILE A 83 7.51 -7.75 -4.25
C ILE A 83 6.78 -9.03 -3.88
N GLU A 84 5.82 -8.94 -2.98
CA GLU A 84 4.94 -10.04 -2.59
C GLU A 84 3.54 -9.81 -3.14
N LEU A 85 2.99 -10.84 -3.77
CA LEU A 85 1.63 -10.84 -4.30
C LEU A 85 0.77 -11.82 -3.51
N SER A 86 -0.46 -11.44 -3.23
CA SER A 86 -1.49 -12.36 -2.75
C SER A 86 -2.84 -11.99 -3.36
N SER A 87 -3.72 -12.97 -3.55
CA SER A 87 -5.12 -12.65 -3.81
C SER A 87 -5.75 -12.11 -2.52
N GLY A 88 -6.62 -11.13 -2.69
CA GLY A 88 -7.61 -10.78 -1.70
C GLY A 88 -8.97 -11.10 -2.27
N SER A 89 -9.76 -11.89 -1.56
CA SER A 89 -11.16 -12.14 -1.92
C SER A 89 -12.03 -12.01 -0.68
N ALA A 90 -13.24 -11.46 -0.86
CA ALA A 90 -14.29 -11.58 0.15
C ALA A 90 -14.94 -12.97 0.15
N ALA A 91 -14.66 -13.80 -0.87
CA ALA A 91 -15.07 -15.19 -1.00
C ALA A 91 -13.84 -16.05 -1.31
N GLU A 92 -13.35 -16.82 -0.35
CA GLU A 92 -12.17 -17.68 -0.45
C GLU A 92 -12.16 -18.52 -1.75
N THR A 93 -11.43 -18.08 -2.77
CA THR A 93 -11.07 -18.89 -3.94
C THR A 93 -9.56 -18.80 -4.09
N GLY A 94 -8.93 -19.97 -4.09
CA GLY A 94 -7.50 -20.14 -3.83
C GLY A 94 -6.57 -19.35 -4.74
N ASP A 95 -5.45 -18.91 -4.16
CA ASP A 95 -4.30 -18.36 -4.85
C ASP A 95 -3.86 -19.33 -5.96
N ASN A 96 -4.01 -18.93 -7.22
CA ASN A 96 -3.34 -19.60 -8.32
C ASN A 96 -2.23 -18.68 -8.84
N PRO A 97 -0.95 -18.91 -8.45
CA PRO A 97 0.18 -18.02 -8.77
C PRO A 97 0.42 -17.82 -10.27
N HIS A 98 -0.13 -18.70 -11.11
CA HIS A 98 0.10 -18.74 -12.55
C HIS A 98 -0.56 -17.63 -13.36
N ASN A 99 -1.31 -16.70 -12.75
CA ASN A 99 -2.05 -15.67 -13.49
C ASN A 99 -1.74 -14.22 -13.07
N TRP A 100 -0.64 -13.98 -12.34
CA TRP A 100 -0.29 -12.61 -11.94
C TRP A 100 0.22 -11.80 -13.14
N PRO A 101 -0.24 -10.54 -13.31
CA PRO A 101 0.31 -9.63 -14.31
C PRO A 101 1.84 -9.54 -14.19
N ILE A 102 2.53 -9.79 -15.30
CA ILE A 102 4.00 -9.71 -15.39
C ILE A 102 4.44 -8.27 -15.02
N PRO A 103 5.49 -8.09 -14.20
CA PRO A 103 5.99 -6.76 -13.89
C PRO A 103 6.58 -6.07 -15.13
N PHE A 104 6.29 -4.78 -15.30
CA PHE A 104 6.95 -3.94 -16.30
C PHE A 104 8.42 -3.74 -15.93
N VAL A 105 9.33 -3.97 -16.86
CA VAL A 105 10.74 -3.59 -16.72
C VAL A 105 11.06 -2.24 -17.36
N ASP A 106 10.19 -1.79 -18.26
CA ASP A 106 10.27 -0.52 -18.98
C ASP A 106 8.86 0.05 -19.16
N PHE A 107 8.71 1.38 -19.15
CA PHE A 107 7.40 2.01 -19.36
C PHE A 107 6.87 1.79 -20.79
N ALA A 108 7.74 1.64 -21.79
CA ALA A 108 7.37 1.40 -23.18
C ALA A 108 7.01 -0.07 -23.46
N GLN A 109 7.07 -0.96 -22.47
CA GLN A 109 6.74 -2.37 -22.64
C GLN A 109 5.24 -2.55 -22.99
N GLU A 110 4.96 -3.40 -23.97
CA GLU A 110 3.61 -3.84 -24.30
C GLU A 110 3.28 -5.15 -23.56
N GLN A 111 2.06 -5.26 -23.04
CA GLN A 111 1.60 -6.49 -22.40
C GLN A 111 0.11 -6.72 -22.70
N ASN A 112 -0.23 -7.93 -23.17
CA ASN A 112 -1.59 -8.31 -23.56
C ASN A 112 -2.24 -7.34 -24.58
N GLY A 113 -1.47 -6.81 -25.53
CA GLY A 113 -1.96 -5.85 -26.52
C GLY A 113 -2.16 -4.43 -26.00
N VAL A 114 -1.75 -4.15 -24.75
CA VAL A 114 -1.87 -2.83 -24.12
C VAL A 114 -0.48 -2.24 -23.89
N GLN A 115 -0.27 -1.04 -24.41
CA GLN A 115 0.92 -0.21 -24.19
C GLN A 115 0.48 1.15 -23.63
N LEU A 116 1.35 1.82 -22.89
CA LEU A 116 1.09 3.19 -22.47
C LEU A 116 1.02 4.13 -23.69
N PRO A 117 0.07 5.08 -23.74
CA PRO A 117 -0.05 6.04 -24.83
C PRO A 117 1.24 6.84 -25.06
N GLY A 118 1.57 7.12 -26.32
CA GLY A 118 2.83 7.75 -26.71
C GLY A 118 3.07 9.14 -26.11
N GLU A 119 2.03 9.96 -25.98
CA GLU A 119 2.14 11.29 -25.34
C GLU A 119 2.46 11.17 -23.84
N LEU A 120 1.89 10.17 -23.17
CA LEU A 120 2.18 9.89 -21.76
C LEU A 120 3.63 9.39 -21.59
N LEU A 121 4.10 8.51 -22.47
CA LEU A 121 5.50 8.06 -22.48
C LEU A 121 6.47 9.24 -22.66
N THR A 122 6.15 10.16 -23.56
CA THR A 122 6.95 11.37 -23.78
C THR A 122 7.04 12.22 -22.50
N ASN A 123 5.92 12.39 -21.80
CA ASN A 123 5.89 13.13 -20.53
C ASN A 123 6.64 12.40 -19.41
N LEU A 124 6.61 11.06 -19.36
CA LEU A 124 7.38 10.29 -18.40
C LEU A 124 8.88 10.53 -18.58
N VAL A 125 9.39 10.34 -19.80
CA VAL A 125 10.81 10.58 -20.12
C VAL A 125 11.21 12.03 -19.86
N GLY A 126 10.40 13.00 -20.31
CA GLY A 126 10.67 14.43 -20.14
C GLY A 126 10.70 14.91 -18.69
N ASN A 127 10.13 14.15 -17.76
CA ASN A 127 10.11 14.45 -16.32
C ASN A 127 11.00 13.50 -15.50
N GLY A 128 11.92 12.77 -16.14
CA GLY A 128 12.93 11.95 -15.46
C GLY A 128 12.44 10.58 -14.99
N PHE A 129 11.29 10.10 -15.46
CA PHE A 129 10.85 8.73 -15.23
C PHE A 129 11.56 7.78 -16.21
N GLU A 130 12.82 7.46 -15.93
CA GLU A 130 13.62 6.58 -16.80
C GLU A 130 13.19 5.11 -16.73
N ARG A 131 12.91 4.61 -15.52
CA ARG A 131 12.50 3.23 -15.28
C ARG A 131 11.45 3.15 -14.16
N PRO A 132 10.52 2.17 -14.21
CA PRO A 132 9.56 1.97 -13.15
C PRO A 132 10.24 1.55 -11.84
N THR A 133 9.82 2.14 -10.71
CA THR A 133 10.21 1.66 -9.37
C THR A 133 9.56 0.30 -9.07
N PRO A 134 10.07 -0.50 -8.12
CA PRO A 134 9.51 -1.84 -7.84
C PRO A 134 7.99 -1.88 -7.61
N VAL A 135 7.42 -0.86 -6.95
CA VAL A 135 5.96 -0.75 -6.79
C VAL A 135 5.26 -0.40 -8.10
N GLN A 136 5.85 0.46 -8.95
CA GLN A 136 5.32 0.78 -10.27
C GLN A 136 5.37 -0.42 -11.21
N MET A 137 6.48 -1.18 -11.20
CA MET A 137 6.70 -2.36 -12.04
C MET A 137 5.54 -3.35 -11.93
N GLN A 138 5.05 -3.61 -10.71
CA GLN A 138 3.96 -4.56 -10.50
C GLN A 138 2.58 -3.91 -10.53
N THR A 139 2.41 -2.71 -9.97
CA THR A 139 1.08 -2.09 -9.86
C THR A 139 0.55 -1.64 -11.22
N ILE A 140 1.37 -1.01 -12.08
CA ILE A 140 0.91 -0.48 -13.38
C ILE A 140 0.25 -1.57 -14.24
N PRO A 141 0.87 -2.74 -14.51
CA PRO A 141 0.24 -3.79 -15.30
C PRO A 141 -1.01 -4.38 -14.62
N CYS A 142 -1.05 -4.48 -13.29
CA CYS A 142 -2.27 -4.90 -12.58
C CYS A 142 -3.44 -3.94 -12.84
N VAL A 143 -3.18 -2.63 -12.80
CA VAL A 143 -4.21 -1.61 -13.01
C VAL A 143 -4.65 -1.58 -14.47
N LEU A 144 -3.73 -1.62 -15.43
CA LEU A 144 -4.06 -1.63 -16.87
C LEU A 144 -4.91 -2.83 -17.27
N GLN A 145 -4.75 -3.98 -16.61
CA GLN A 145 -5.57 -5.17 -16.84
C GLN A 145 -6.94 -5.12 -16.13
N GLY A 146 -7.26 -4.03 -15.44
CA GLY A 146 -8.58 -3.80 -14.84
C GLY A 146 -8.77 -4.40 -13.45
N HIS A 147 -7.71 -4.93 -12.82
CA HIS A 147 -7.82 -5.51 -11.47
C HIS A 147 -8.00 -4.44 -10.39
N HIS A 148 -8.84 -4.72 -9.40
CA HIS A 148 -8.77 -4.03 -8.12
C HIS A 148 -7.42 -4.30 -7.46
N VAL A 149 -6.85 -3.32 -6.76
CA VAL A 149 -5.56 -3.49 -6.09
C VAL A 149 -5.56 -2.92 -4.68
N LEU A 150 -4.85 -3.60 -3.78
CA LEU A 150 -4.43 -3.07 -2.49
C LEU A 150 -2.90 -3.05 -2.46
N VAL A 151 -2.32 -1.85 -2.53
CA VAL A 151 -0.88 -1.65 -2.59
C VAL A 151 -0.36 -1.21 -1.23
N SER A 152 0.58 -1.98 -0.68
CA SER A 152 1.36 -1.63 0.49
C SER A 152 2.80 -1.35 0.09
N ALA A 153 3.24 -0.11 0.26
CA ALA A 153 4.63 0.25 0.06
C ALA A 153 4.99 1.46 0.94
N PRO A 154 6.25 1.57 1.42
CA PRO A 154 6.71 2.74 2.13
C PRO A 154 6.49 4.04 1.35
N THR A 155 6.44 5.16 2.04
CA THR A 155 6.38 6.48 1.41
C THR A 155 7.68 6.77 0.65
N GLY A 156 7.60 7.47 -0.49
CA GLY A 156 8.76 7.75 -1.34
C GLY A 156 9.14 6.63 -2.31
N THR A 157 8.40 5.52 -2.34
CA THR A 157 8.63 4.41 -3.31
C THR A 157 8.05 4.67 -4.70
N GLY A 158 7.37 5.81 -4.91
CA GLY A 158 6.73 6.15 -6.18
C GLY A 158 5.26 5.73 -6.32
N LYS A 159 4.56 5.48 -5.20
CA LYS A 159 3.12 5.10 -5.17
C LYS A 159 2.22 6.02 -6.00
N THR A 160 2.43 7.33 -5.94
CA THR A 160 1.63 8.32 -6.66
C THR A 160 1.64 8.07 -8.16
N ALA A 161 2.82 7.86 -8.75
CA ALA A 161 2.94 7.53 -10.16
C ALA A 161 2.38 6.13 -10.48
N SER A 162 2.44 5.17 -9.54
CA SER A 162 1.89 3.81 -9.73
C SER A 162 0.38 3.79 -10.01
N TYR A 163 -0.39 4.77 -9.53
CA TYR A 163 -1.81 4.89 -9.89
C TYR A 163 -2.10 5.99 -10.91
N LEU A 164 -1.35 7.10 -10.93
CA LEU A 164 -1.60 8.17 -11.89
C LEU A 164 -1.30 7.73 -13.32
N ILE A 165 -0.19 7.01 -13.55
CA ILE A 165 0.20 6.53 -14.88
C ILE A 165 -0.90 5.67 -15.51
N PRO A 166 -1.34 4.57 -14.88
CA PRO A 166 -2.37 3.72 -15.49
C PRO A 166 -3.75 4.40 -15.51
N ALA A 167 -4.10 5.27 -14.55
CA ALA A 167 -5.36 6.01 -14.60
C ALA A 167 -5.41 6.99 -15.78
N ILE A 168 -4.31 7.72 -16.04
CA ILE A 168 -4.19 8.60 -17.20
C ILE A 168 -4.20 7.78 -18.50
N ALA A 169 -3.49 6.65 -18.53
CA ALA A 169 -3.48 5.75 -19.69
C ALA A 169 -4.88 5.22 -20.03
N GLN A 170 -5.66 4.78 -19.03
CA GLN A 170 -7.04 4.30 -19.23
C GLN A 170 -7.96 5.39 -19.80
N ILE A 171 -7.81 6.64 -19.36
CA ILE A 171 -8.57 7.77 -19.91
C ILE A 171 -8.24 7.96 -21.40
N LEU A 172 -6.96 7.86 -21.77
CA LEU A 172 -6.51 8.05 -23.16
C LEU A 172 -6.93 6.88 -24.07
N LEU A 173 -6.70 5.64 -23.62
CA LEU A 173 -7.12 4.44 -24.35
C LEU A 173 -8.64 4.38 -24.53
N GLY A 174 -9.42 4.82 -23.53
CA GLY A 174 -10.88 4.92 -23.63
C GLY A 174 -11.36 5.92 -24.69
N ARG A 175 -10.58 6.97 -24.96
CA ARG A 175 -10.88 7.94 -26.04
C ARG A 175 -10.60 7.36 -27.41
N GLU A 176 -9.44 6.70 -27.58
CA GLU A 176 -9.04 6.09 -28.85
C GLU A 176 -10.00 5.00 -29.30
N ALA A 177 -10.55 4.24 -28.36
CA ALA A 177 -11.50 3.19 -28.67
C ALA A 177 -12.89 3.69 -29.11
N GLU A 178 -13.18 5.00 -29.04
CA GLU A 178 -14.50 5.63 -29.28
C GLU A 178 -15.67 5.05 -28.46
N LEU A 179 -15.39 4.14 -27.51
CA LEU A 179 -16.40 3.40 -26.74
C LEU A 179 -17.02 4.27 -25.63
N GLU A 180 -16.24 5.15 -25.00
CA GLU A 180 -16.70 5.99 -23.87
C GLU A 180 -15.96 7.35 -23.83
N GLN A 181 -16.52 8.40 -24.44
CA GLN A 181 -15.86 9.72 -24.51
C GLN A 181 -15.66 10.44 -23.16
N ASN A 182 -16.24 9.92 -22.08
CA ASN A 182 -16.24 10.52 -20.74
C ASN A 182 -15.65 9.55 -19.70
N VAL A 183 -14.47 8.96 -19.94
CA VAL A 183 -13.76 8.22 -18.89
C VAL A 183 -13.07 9.21 -17.94
N LEU A 184 -13.39 9.13 -16.65
CA LEU A 184 -12.80 9.95 -15.59
C LEU A 184 -12.11 9.08 -14.52
N ALA A 185 -11.08 9.66 -13.91
CA ALA A 185 -10.44 9.12 -12.70
C ALA A 185 -10.67 10.03 -11.50
N LEU A 186 -10.92 9.43 -10.34
CA LEU A 186 -10.99 10.09 -9.04
C LEU A 186 -9.83 9.63 -8.16
N VAL A 187 -9.12 10.57 -7.54
CA VAL A 187 -8.12 10.30 -6.51
C VAL A 187 -8.54 10.97 -5.20
N LEU A 188 -8.77 10.16 -4.18
CA LEU A 188 -9.07 10.61 -2.83
C LEU A 188 -7.79 10.65 -2.00
N ALA A 189 -7.52 11.81 -1.39
CA ALA A 189 -6.38 12.03 -0.50
C ALA A 189 -6.85 12.52 0.89
N PRO A 190 -6.19 12.13 1.98
CA PRO A 190 -6.64 12.43 3.35
C PRO A 190 -6.52 13.91 3.71
N ILE A 191 -5.56 14.62 3.14
CA ILE A 191 -5.31 16.03 3.45
C ILE A 191 -5.17 16.85 2.17
N ARG A 192 -5.36 18.15 2.32
CA ARG A 192 -5.42 19.11 1.21
C ARG A 192 -4.07 19.26 0.55
N GLU A 193 -3.03 19.32 1.39
CA GLU A 193 -1.66 19.49 0.96
C GLU A 193 -1.22 18.30 0.08
N LEU A 194 -1.58 17.06 0.46
CA LEU A 194 -1.33 15.86 -0.37
C LEU A 194 -2.15 15.89 -1.66
N ALA A 195 -3.43 16.28 -1.61
CA ALA A 195 -4.25 16.41 -2.81
C ALA A 195 -3.65 17.41 -3.83
N ILE A 196 -3.11 18.54 -3.35
CA ILE A 196 -2.43 19.53 -4.19
C ILE A 196 -1.20 18.92 -4.85
N GLN A 197 -0.41 18.16 -4.09
CA GLN A 197 0.77 17.48 -4.62
C GLN A 197 0.42 16.41 -5.66
N ILE A 198 -0.61 15.60 -5.42
CA ILE A 198 -1.05 14.61 -6.39
C ILE A 198 -1.52 15.30 -7.68
N GLU A 199 -2.25 16.41 -7.57
CA GLU A 199 -2.70 17.18 -8.73
C GLU A 199 -1.52 17.79 -9.51
N SER A 200 -0.46 18.25 -8.83
CA SER A 200 0.72 18.79 -9.51
C SER A 200 1.45 17.72 -10.31
N VAL A 201 1.62 16.51 -9.76
CA VAL A 201 2.18 15.36 -10.48
C VAL A 201 1.28 14.97 -11.66
N ALA A 202 -0.04 14.94 -11.48
CA ALA A 202 -0.98 14.65 -12.56
C ALA A 202 -0.87 15.67 -13.70
N LYS A 203 -0.79 16.97 -13.39
CA LYS A 203 -0.59 18.04 -14.40
C LYS A 203 0.70 17.87 -15.18
N VAL A 204 1.78 17.43 -14.53
CA VAL A 204 3.07 17.15 -15.17
C VAL A 204 2.92 15.99 -16.17
N LEU A 205 2.27 14.89 -15.76
CA LEU A 205 2.05 13.72 -16.61
C LEU A 205 1.06 13.99 -17.76
N MET A 206 0.13 14.92 -17.57
CA MET A 206 -0.89 15.31 -18.55
C MET A 206 -0.46 16.47 -19.47
N ARG A 207 0.74 17.02 -19.27
CA ARG A 207 1.18 18.23 -19.96
C ARG A 207 1.20 18.03 -21.47
N GLY A 208 0.60 18.96 -22.22
CA GLY A 208 0.58 18.92 -23.69
C GLY A 208 -0.43 17.92 -24.29
N ILE A 209 -1.08 17.09 -23.48
CA ILE A 209 -2.09 16.13 -23.94
C ILE A 209 -3.43 16.86 -24.14
N ALA A 210 -4.02 16.69 -25.32
CA ALA A 210 -5.25 17.39 -25.68
C ALA A 210 -6.42 17.03 -24.75
N ASN A 211 -7.21 18.04 -24.36
CA ASN A 211 -8.39 17.89 -23.52
C ASN A 211 -8.14 17.15 -22.20
N MET A 212 -6.94 17.25 -21.60
CA MET A 212 -6.64 16.66 -20.31
C MET A 212 -6.61 17.74 -19.22
N LYS A 213 -7.68 17.82 -18.42
CA LYS A 213 -7.85 18.81 -17.36
C LYS A 213 -8.05 18.14 -16.00
N THR A 214 -7.52 18.77 -14.95
CA THR A 214 -7.70 18.35 -13.56
C THR A 214 -8.71 19.23 -12.81
N ALA A 215 -9.33 18.68 -11.77
CA ALA A 215 -10.03 19.44 -10.74
C ALA A 215 -9.54 19.07 -9.35
N LEU A 216 -9.15 20.08 -8.56
CA LEU A 216 -8.80 19.93 -7.16
C LEU A 216 -9.99 20.30 -6.26
N LEU A 217 -10.52 19.31 -5.53
CA LEU A 217 -11.68 19.47 -4.64
C LEU A 217 -11.27 19.31 -3.17
N VAL A 218 -10.82 20.42 -2.58
CA VAL A 218 -10.32 20.45 -1.20
C VAL A 218 -11.01 21.52 -0.35
N GLY A 219 -11.13 21.26 0.94
CA GLY A 219 -11.65 22.24 1.90
C GLY A 219 -10.81 23.52 1.98
N GLY A 220 -11.36 24.61 2.51
CA GLY A 220 -10.64 25.88 2.68
C GLY A 220 -10.53 26.74 1.40
N PHE A 221 -10.82 26.18 0.24
CA PHE A 221 -10.97 26.93 -1.01
C PHE A 221 -12.46 27.20 -1.32
N PRO A 222 -12.79 28.30 -2.03
CA PRO A 222 -14.17 28.63 -2.37
C PRO A 222 -14.83 27.57 -3.26
N VAL A 223 -15.99 27.05 -2.84
CA VAL A 223 -16.77 26.04 -3.59
C VAL A 223 -17.13 26.51 -5.02
N PRO A 224 -17.54 27.76 -5.27
CA PRO A 224 -17.88 28.20 -6.64
C PRO A 224 -16.75 28.02 -7.65
N SER A 225 -15.49 28.26 -7.25
CA SER A 225 -14.33 28.08 -8.12
C SER A 225 -14.10 26.61 -8.51
N GLN A 226 -14.33 25.69 -7.57
CA GLN A 226 -14.20 24.26 -7.78
C GLN A 226 -15.32 23.74 -8.68
N ARG A 227 -16.57 24.21 -8.48
CA ARG A 227 -17.71 23.88 -9.34
C ARG A 227 -17.53 24.39 -10.77
N TYR A 228 -17.06 25.63 -10.92
CA TYR A 228 -16.75 26.18 -12.24
C TYR A 228 -15.69 25.34 -12.96
N ARG A 229 -14.67 24.83 -12.25
CA ARG A 229 -13.67 23.93 -12.85
C ARG A 229 -14.31 22.64 -13.37
N LEU A 230 -15.19 22.01 -12.59
CA LEU A 230 -15.91 20.79 -13.00
C LEU A 230 -16.80 21.03 -14.24
N GLN A 231 -17.50 22.16 -14.29
CA GLN A 231 -18.38 22.54 -15.41
C GLN A 231 -17.64 22.73 -16.74
N ASN A 232 -16.33 23.00 -16.72
CA ASN A 232 -15.52 23.19 -17.93
C ASN A 232 -14.96 21.88 -18.52
N GLY A 233 -15.44 20.73 -18.03
CA GLY A 233 -14.98 19.39 -18.40
C GLY A 233 -13.63 19.05 -17.76
N VAL A 234 -13.55 17.87 -17.15
CA VAL A 234 -12.35 17.36 -16.46
C VAL A 234 -12.19 15.86 -16.70
N GLN A 235 -10.97 15.37 -16.52
CA GLN A 235 -10.62 13.97 -16.73
C GLN A 235 -10.09 13.32 -15.46
N LEU A 236 -9.44 14.13 -14.61
CA LEU A 236 -8.87 13.65 -13.36
C LEU A 236 -9.29 14.58 -12.22
N ILE A 237 -9.98 14.03 -11.24
CA ILE A 237 -10.41 14.74 -10.03
C ILE A 237 -9.51 14.30 -8.89
N VAL A 238 -8.89 15.25 -8.19
CA VAL A 238 -8.18 14.98 -6.94
C VAL A 238 -8.94 15.66 -5.81
N ALA A 239 -9.32 14.92 -4.78
CA ALA A 239 -10.23 15.43 -3.76
C ALA A 239 -9.93 14.94 -2.34
N THR A 240 -10.28 15.75 -1.35
CA THR A 240 -10.49 15.25 0.02
C THR A 240 -11.91 14.70 0.14
N PRO A 241 -12.15 13.55 0.83
CA PRO A 241 -13.46 12.88 0.85
C PRO A 241 -14.62 13.78 1.24
N GLY A 242 -14.45 14.59 2.29
CA GLY A 242 -15.50 15.50 2.76
C GLY A 242 -15.90 16.56 1.73
N ARG A 243 -14.93 17.16 1.02
CA ARG A 243 -15.23 18.18 -0.01
C ARG A 243 -15.82 17.56 -1.27
N PHE A 244 -15.38 16.36 -1.65
CA PHE A 244 -16.00 15.62 -2.74
C PHE A 244 -17.50 15.42 -2.47
N LEU A 245 -17.84 14.82 -1.31
CA LEU A 245 -19.23 14.59 -0.95
C LEU A 245 -20.03 15.89 -0.89
N ASP A 246 -19.54 16.93 -0.22
CA ASP A 246 -20.20 18.23 -0.15
C ASP A 246 -20.58 18.77 -1.54
N ILE A 247 -19.66 18.69 -2.52
CA ILE A 247 -19.93 19.13 -3.89
C ILE A 247 -20.98 18.26 -4.58
N PHE A 248 -20.89 16.95 -4.45
CA PHE A 248 -21.74 16.01 -5.20
C PHE A 248 -23.09 15.70 -4.53
N THR A 249 -23.27 16.00 -3.24
CA THR A 249 -24.55 15.83 -2.53
C THR A 249 -25.35 17.12 -2.45
N ASN A 250 -24.69 18.27 -2.26
CA ASN A 250 -25.39 19.53 -1.97
C ASN A 250 -25.63 20.39 -3.20
N TYR A 251 -25.07 20.02 -4.35
CA TYR A 251 -25.16 20.82 -5.56
C TYR A 251 -25.55 19.97 -6.77
N SER A 252 -26.56 20.45 -7.50
CA SER A 252 -27.08 19.77 -8.70
C SER A 252 -26.09 19.80 -9.87
N GLY A 253 -26.14 18.76 -10.72
CA GLY A 253 -25.39 18.65 -11.98
C GLY A 253 -24.11 17.81 -11.90
N GLY A 254 -23.95 16.98 -10.88
CA GLY A 254 -22.78 16.10 -10.69
C GLY A 254 -22.95 14.67 -11.20
N ASP A 255 -24.18 14.21 -11.47
CA ASP A 255 -24.47 12.80 -11.76
C ASP A 255 -23.73 12.30 -13.01
N THR A 256 -23.67 13.12 -14.06
CA THR A 256 -22.93 12.79 -15.29
C THR A 256 -21.43 12.64 -15.06
N ILE A 257 -20.86 13.34 -14.09
CA ILE A 257 -19.46 13.20 -13.68
C ILE A 257 -19.28 11.91 -12.87
N LEU A 258 -20.22 11.58 -11.98
CA LEU A 258 -20.17 10.36 -11.18
C LEU A 258 -20.28 9.11 -12.05
N GLU A 259 -21.20 9.10 -13.02
CA GLU A 259 -21.38 8.03 -14.00
C GLU A 259 -20.14 7.82 -14.90
N ALA A 260 -19.34 8.87 -15.08
CA ALA A 260 -18.14 8.88 -15.91
C ALA A 260 -16.89 8.36 -15.20
N ILE A 261 -16.88 8.32 -13.85
CA ILE A 261 -15.72 7.83 -13.10
C ILE A 261 -15.61 6.31 -13.28
N ARG A 262 -14.49 5.87 -13.87
CA ARG A 262 -14.16 4.44 -14.08
C ARG A 262 -13.07 3.96 -13.14
N THR A 263 -12.22 4.85 -12.64
CA THR A 263 -11.12 4.51 -11.74
C THR A 263 -11.19 5.39 -10.50
N CYS A 264 -11.24 4.77 -9.31
CA CYS A 264 -11.25 5.47 -8.02
C CYS A 264 -10.08 5.00 -7.18
N VAL A 265 -9.17 5.93 -6.88
CA VAL A 265 -8.00 5.73 -6.03
C VAL A 265 -8.31 6.25 -4.63
N VAL A 266 -7.99 5.46 -3.61
CA VAL A 266 -7.97 5.90 -2.21
C VAL A 266 -6.52 5.83 -1.73
N ASP A 267 -5.88 7.00 -1.62
CA ASP A 267 -4.48 7.12 -1.20
C ASP A 267 -4.34 7.32 0.31
N GLU A 268 -3.23 6.83 0.88
CA GLU A 268 -2.93 6.80 2.32
C GLU A 268 -4.15 6.33 3.17
N VAL A 269 -4.68 5.13 2.88
CA VAL A 269 -5.89 4.58 3.51
C VAL A 269 -5.77 4.49 5.04
N ASP A 270 -4.62 4.10 5.56
CA ASP A 270 -4.33 4.10 7.00
C ASP A 270 -4.51 5.50 7.62
N MET A 271 -4.04 6.55 6.95
CA MET A 271 -4.25 7.93 7.37
C MET A 271 -5.72 8.36 7.25
N MET A 272 -6.42 7.95 6.18
CA MET A 272 -7.84 8.23 6.03
C MET A 272 -8.67 7.68 7.20
N LEU A 273 -8.32 6.49 7.68
CA LEU A 273 -8.96 5.87 8.85
C LEU A 273 -8.64 6.64 10.13
N ASP A 274 -7.38 7.02 10.34
CA ASP A 274 -6.94 7.79 11.51
C ASP A 274 -7.64 9.17 11.61
N VAL A 275 -7.92 9.82 10.47
CA VAL A 275 -8.66 11.09 10.41
C VAL A 275 -10.17 10.88 10.55
N GLY A 276 -10.66 9.64 10.44
CA GLY A 276 -12.07 9.29 10.57
C GLY A 276 -12.87 9.41 9.27
N PHE A 277 -12.23 9.33 8.10
CA PHE A 277 -12.90 9.40 6.78
C PHE A 277 -13.58 8.10 6.35
N ARG A 278 -13.60 7.06 7.19
CA ARG A 278 -14.23 5.77 6.89
C ARG A 278 -15.67 5.91 6.36
N PRO A 279 -16.58 6.67 7.00
CA PRO A 279 -17.95 6.83 6.50
C PRO A 279 -17.99 7.51 5.14
N GLN A 280 -17.18 8.55 4.94
CA GLN A 280 -17.16 9.33 3.69
C GLN A 280 -16.64 8.49 2.53
N ILE A 281 -15.55 7.72 2.72
CA ILE A 281 -15.02 6.82 1.69
C ILE A 281 -16.08 5.78 1.31
N SER A 282 -16.72 5.16 2.32
CA SER A 282 -17.76 4.15 2.09
C SER A 282 -18.94 4.74 1.29
N GLN A 283 -19.35 5.97 1.61
CA GLN A 283 -20.42 6.67 0.91
C GLN A 283 -20.03 7.03 -0.53
N ILE A 284 -18.83 7.55 -0.75
CA ILE A 284 -18.34 7.89 -2.10
C ILE A 284 -18.33 6.64 -2.97
N VAL A 285 -17.75 5.54 -2.49
CA VAL A 285 -17.69 4.32 -3.29
C VAL A 285 -19.09 3.77 -3.53
N ALA A 286 -19.99 3.75 -2.54
CA ALA A 286 -21.37 3.32 -2.75
C ALA A 286 -22.09 4.17 -3.83
N LEU A 287 -21.90 5.49 -3.83
CA LEU A 287 -22.43 6.38 -4.87
C LEU A 287 -21.88 6.02 -6.25
N LEU A 288 -20.56 5.88 -6.38
CA LEU A 288 -19.91 5.53 -7.64
C LEU A 288 -20.40 4.19 -8.17
N VAL A 289 -20.57 3.19 -7.31
CA VAL A 289 -20.96 1.83 -7.69
C VAL A 289 -22.42 1.75 -8.09
N THR A 290 -23.26 2.60 -7.50
CA THR A 290 -24.69 2.66 -7.83
C THR A 290 -24.92 3.36 -9.18
N LEU A 291 -24.10 4.36 -9.50
CA LEU A 291 -24.27 5.20 -10.70
C LEU A 291 -23.45 4.73 -11.90
N ALA A 292 -22.24 4.21 -11.69
CA ALA A 292 -21.35 3.79 -12.77
C ALA A 292 -21.48 2.29 -13.08
N LYS A 293 -21.35 1.92 -14.36
CA LYS A 293 -21.50 0.52 -14.83
C LYS A 293 -20.42 -0.42 -14.29
N LYS A 294 -19.17 0.05 -14.21
CA LYS A 294 -18.02 -0.70 -13.64
C LYS A 294 -16.98 0.32 -13.16
N VAL A 295 -16.59 0.25 -11.88
CA VAL A 295 -15.57 1.12 -11.28
C VAL A 295 -14.42 0.27 -10.77
N GLN A 296 -13.20 0.55 -11.23
CA GLN A 296 -11.98 -0.03 -10.70
C GLN A 296 -11.54 0.75 -9.45
N LEU A 297 -11.49 0.05 -8.31
CA LEU A 297 -11.03 0.58 -7.03
C LEU A 297 -9.56 0.23 -6.77
N LEU A 298 -8.75 1.25 -6.46
CA LEU A 298 -7.33 1.13 -6.17
C LEU A 298 -7.05 1.71 -4.78
N PHE A 299 -6.51 0.90 -3.87
CA PHE A 299 -6.21 1.30 -2.49
C PHE A 299 -4.71 1.36 -2.27
N PHE A 300 -4.20 2.47 -1.78
CA PHE A 300 -2.79 2.67 -1.48
C PHE A 300 -2.61 3.00 -0.01
N SER A 301 -1.72 2.27 0.65
CA SER A 301 -1.44 2.47 2.07
C SER A 301 0.03 2.24 2.35
N ALA A 302 0.61 2.98 3.29
CA ALA A 302 1.95 2.67 3.75
C ALA A 302 1.95 1.38 4.60
N THR A 303 0.89 1.18 5.38
CA THR A 303 0.68 0.00 6.22
C THR A 303 -0.67 -0.65 5.96
N VAL A 304 -0.75 -1.98 6.06
CA VAL A 304 -2.01 -2.73 5.91
C VAL A 304 -2.37 -3.35 7.25
N SER A 305 -3.05 -2.56 8.09
CA SER A 305 -3.65 -3.03 9.34
C SER A 305 -4.94 -3.82 9.08
N ASP A 306 -5.44 -4.52 10.09
CA ASP A 306 -6.73 -5.21 10.02
C ASP A 306 -7.89 -4.25 9.72
N GLU A 307 -7.79 -3.00 10.16
CA GLU A 307 -8.79 -1.98 9.85
C GLU A 307 -8.78 -1.58 8.37
N VAL A 308 -7.59 -1.45 7.76
CA VAL A 308 -7.45 -1.19 6.31
C VAL A 308 -8.01 -2.37 5.52
N GLN A 309 -7.64 -3.60 5.88
CA GLN A 309 -8.18 -4.80 5.22
C GLN A 309 -9.70 -4.88 5.37
N GLY A 310 -10.22 -4.64 6.57
CA GLY A 310 -11.65 -4.64 6.85
C GLY A 310 -12.42 -3.60 6.05
N LEU A 311 -11.86 -2.39 5.87
CA LEU A 311 -12.46 -1.37 5.01
C LEU A 311 -12.49 -1.82 3.55
N VAL A 312 -11.36 -2.30 3.01
CA VAL A 312 -11.24 -2.74 1.61
C VAL A 312 -12.22 -3.87 1.30
N GLN A 313 -12.25 -4.89 2.16
CA GLN A 313 -13.19 -6.01 2.02
C GLN A 313 -14.65 -5.54 2.12
N GLN A 314 -14.97 -4.63 3.05
CA GLN A 314 -16.32 -4.08 3.16
C GLN A 314 -16.74 -3.34 1.89
N ILE A 315 -15.86 -2.52 1.34
CA ILE A 315 -16.12 -1.76 0.12
C ILE A 315 -16.29 -2.70 -1.08
N LEU A 316 -15.38 -3.66 -1.26
CA LEU A 316 -15.40 -4.57 -2.40
C LEU A 316 -16.54 -5.59 -2.35
N LYS A 317 -17.11 -5.91 -1.18
CA LYS A 317 -18.32 -6.75 -1.06
C LYS A 317 -19.51 -6.19 -1.84
N SER A 318 -19.57 -4.88 -2.03
CA SER A 318 -20.62 -4.22 -2.84
C SER A 318 -20.39 -4.35 -4.35
N GLN A 319 -19.24 -4.86 -4.79
CA GLN A 319 -18.89 -5.04 -6.19
C GLN A 319 -19.32 -6.40 -6.72
N THR A 320 -19.59 -6.45 -8.03
CA THR A 320 -19.77 -7.70 -8.78
C THR A 320 -18.48 -8.53 -8.80
N GLU A 321 -17.32 -7.85 -8.89
CA GLU A 321 -15.99 -8.47 -8.88
C GLU A 321 -15.31 -8.19 -7.53
N GLN A 322 -15.32 -9.18 -6.65
CA GLN A 322 -14.82 -9.03 -5.27
C GLN A 322 -13.31 -9.31 -5.12
N ALA A 323 -12.70 -9.85 -6.18
CA ALA A 323 -11.28 -10.20 -6.20
C ALA A 323 -10.42 -8.95 -6.39
N TYR A 324 -9.33 -8.87 -5.64
CA TYR A 324 -8.32 -7.84 -5.78
C TYR A 324 -6.92 -8.43 -5.63
N ILE A 325 -5.93 -7.77 -6.23
CA ILE A 325 -4.53 -8.14 -6.10
C ILE A 325 -3.91 -7.32 -4.97
N ARG A 326 -3.37 -7.98 -3.95
CA ARG A 326 -2.55 -7.32 -2.95
C ARG A 326 -1.10 -7.30 -3.42
N VAL A 327 -0.51 -6.11 -3.46
CA VAL A 327 0.89 -5.88 -3.84
C VAL A 327 1.62 -5.30 -2.63
N ASN A 328 2.51 -6.06 -2.02
CA ASN A 328 3.35 -5.57 -0.92
C ASN A 328 4.80 -5.40 -1.41
N VAL A 329 5.40 -4.23 -1.19
CA VAL A 329 6.78 -3.92 -1.62
C VAL A 329 7.59 -3.39 -0.44
N GLY A 330 8.78 -3.94 -0.22
CA GLY A 330 9.71 -3.47 0.83
C GLY A 330 9.47 -4.10 2.22
N GLY A 331 8.65 -5.15 2.28
CA GLY A 331 8.50 -6.00 3.46
C GLY A 331 9.58 -7.07 3.53
N ASN A 332 10.83 -6.72 3.84
CA ASN A 332 11.80 -7.73 4.28
C ASN A 332 11.46 -8.16 5.70
N GLY A 333 10.47 -9.03 5.84
CA GLY A 333 10.00 -9.50 7.12
C GLY A 333 9.01 -10.63 6.96
N ARG A 334 9.55 -11.83 6.69
CA ARG A 334 8.86 -13.10 6.92
C ARG A 334 7.99 -12.96 8.17
N THR A 335 6.73 -13.30 8.03
CA THR A 335 5.74 -13.54 9.10
C THR A 335 6.14 -14.72 9.99
N ALA A 336 7.40 -14.80 10.41
CA ALA A 336 7.82 -15.62 11.53
C ALA A 336 7.35 -14.91 12.79
N ALA A 337 6.56 -15.62 13.59
CA ALA A 337 5.95 -15.16 14.83
C ALA A 337 6.85 -14.21 15.63
N GLY A 338 6.50 -12.91 15.63
CA GLY A 338 7.00 -11.96 16.64
C GLY A 338 7.93 -10.83 16.21
N MET A 339 8.06 -10.47 14.93
CA MET A 339 8.82 -9.26 14.54
C MET A 339 8.01 -8.24 13.72
N THR A 340 8.25 -6.97 14.06
CA THR A 340 7.52 -5.71 13.81
C THR A 340 6.78 -5.55 12.48
N GLN A 341 5.52 -5.08 12.55
CA GLN A 341 4.65 -4.68 11.43
C GLN A 341 5.17 -3.48 10.61
N PHE A 342 6.30 -2.89 11.01
CA PHE A 342 6.86 -1.67 10.43
C PHE A 342 8.27 -1.93 9.88
N SER A 343 8.57 -1.34 8.71
CA SER A 343 9.87 -1.39 8.06
C SER A 343 10.46 0.03 8.00
N LEU A 344 11.72 0.18 8.38
CA LEU A 344 12.45 1.45 8.30
C LEU A 344 13.20 1.53 6.98
N ASN A 345 13.26 2.73 6.39
CA ASN A 345 14.04 2.95 5.19
C ASN A 345 15.55 2.83 5.51
N PRO A 346 16.28 1.86 4.93
CA PRO A 346 17.69 1.65 5.22
C PRO A 346 18.59 2.81 4.77
N LEU A 347 18.10 3.69 3.88
CA LEU A 347 18.81 4.89 3.45
C LEU A 347 18.80 6.02 4.49
N VAL A 348 18.06 5.86 5.59
CA VAL A 348 17.94 6.88 6.65
C VAL A 348 18.88 6.53 7.81
N GLN A 349 19.93 7.34 7.96
CA GLN A 349 20.84 7.29 9.10
C GLN A 349 20.14 7.89 10.33
N GLN A 350 19.80 7.04 11.28
CA GLN A 350 19.08 7.43 12.49
C GLN A 350 20.04 7.63 13.67
N GLN A 351 19.81 8.69 14.42
CA GLN A 351 20.44 8.97 15.71
C GLN A 351 19.34 9.14 16.75
N VAL A 352 19.34 8.28 17.76
CA VAL A 352 18.42 8.40 18.90
C VAL A 352 19.21 8.89 20.10
N ARG A 353 18.77 9.99 20.73
CA ARG A 353 19.43 10.59 21.89
C ARG A 353 18.46 10.71 23.06
N TRP A 354 18.92 10.32 24.24
CA TRP A 354 18.22 10.61 25.49
C TRP A 354 18.44 12.06 25.87
N VAL A 355 17.37 12.87 25.91
CA VAL A 355 17.47 14.31 26.18
C VAL A 355 16.26 14.81 26.97
N GLU A 356 16.51 15.31 28.18
CA GLU A 356 15.50 15.99 29.00
C GLU A 356 14.96 17.25 28.31
N ASP A 357 13.69 17.61 28.54
CA ASP A 357 13.02 18.68 27.77
C ASP A 357 13.73 20.03 27.82
N LYS A 358 14.35 20.35 28.95
CA LYS A 358 15.12 21.60 29.13
C LYS A 358 16.35 21.65 28.21
N ALA A 359 16.90 20.49 27.83
CA ALA A 359 18.10 20.36 27.02
C ALA A 359 17.80 20.15 25.51
N LYS A 360 16.59 19.71 25.14
CA LYS A 360 16.21 19.42 23.74
C LYS A 360 16.50 20.57 22.78
N LYS A 361 16.26 21.83 23.18
CA LYS A 361 16.59 23.01 22.35
C LYS A 361 18.09 23.12 22.03
N ASN A 362 18.95 22.90 23.02
CA ASN A 362 20.40 23.00 22.85
C ASN A 362 20.93 21.87 21.97
N GLU A 363 20.36 20.66 22.09
CA GLU A 363 20.68 19.53 21.21
C GLU A 363 20.27 19.82 19.77
N LEU A 364 19.08 20.38 19.54
CA LEU A 364 18.65 20.80 18.21
C LEU A 364 19.61 21.85 17.60
N PHE A 365 19.97 22.89 18.36
CA PHE A 365 20.91 23.91 17.88
C PHE A 365 22.28 23.33 17.54
N THR A 366 22.75 22.37 18.34
CA THR A 366 24.00 21.66 18.09
C THR A 366 23.91 20.85 16.79
N PHE A 367 22.78 20.19 16.55
CA PHE A 367 22.54 19.42 15.33
C PHE A 367 22.46 20.31 14.08
N LEU A 368 21.85 21.49 14.18
CA LEU A 368 21.70 22.44 13.08
C LEU A 368 22.99 23.22 12.76
N LYS A 369 23.98 23.18 13.66
CA LYS A 369 25.24 23.92 13.48
C LYS A 369 25.98 23.44 12.23
N GLY A 370 26.20 24.35 11.28
CA GLY A 370 26.87 24.05 10.01
C GLY A 370 25.95 23.49 8.91
N LYS A 371 24.64 23.39 9.16
CA LYS A 371 23.63 22.86 8.22
C LYS A 371 22.75 23.93 7.57
N VAL A 372 23.30 25.13 7.35
CA VAL A 372 22.54 26.29 6.84
C VAL A 372 22.02 26.03 5.43
N GLU A 373 22.76 25.24 4.65
CA GLU A 373 22.44 24.86 3.27
C GLU A 373 21.71 23.50 3.19
N GLU A 374 21.29 22.95 4.32
CA GLU A 374 20.59 21.66 4.35
C GLU A 374 19.13 21.81 4.77
N SER A 375 18.22 21.25 3.97
CA SER A 375 16.79 21.23 4.30
C SER A 375 16.53 20.39 5.56
N THR A 376 15.90 20.98 6.56
CA THR A 376 15.61 20.32 7.85
C THR A 376 14.14 20.46 8.25
N LEU A 377 13.47 19.32 8.43
CA LEU A 377 12.14 19.27 9.04
C LEU A 377 12.24 18.96 10.53
N VAL A 378 11.60 19.78 11.36
CA VAL A 378 11.56 19.57 12.82
C VAL A 378 10.13 19.30 13.25
N PHE A 379 9.85 18.13 13.82
CA PHE A 379 8.52 17.73 14.28
C PHE A 379 8.36 17.94 15.77
N VAL A 380 7.33 18.70 16.14
CA VAL A 380 6.97 19.02 17.53
C VAL A 380 5.50 18.73 17.80
N ARG A 381 5.13 18.54 19.07
CA ARG A 381 3.76 18.23 19.48
C ARG A 381 2.86 19.47 19.55
N SER A 382 3.41 20.62 19.97
CA SER A 382 2.65 21.85 20.25
C SER A 382 2.72 22.88 19.13
N LYS A 383 1.57 23.47 18.76
CA LYS A 383 1.48 24.58 17.77
C LYS A 383 2.18 25.85 18.26
N ILE A 384 2.04 26.17 19.54
CA ILE A 384 2.74 27.31 20.15
C ILE A 384 4.24 26.99 20.22
N GLY A 385 4.56 25.74 20.58
CA GLY A 385 5.93 25.24 20.61
C GLY A 385 6.64 25.35 19.26
N SER A 386 5.95 25.04 18.15
CA SER A 386 6.56 25.14 16.80
C SER A 386 6.94 26.56 16.46
N SER A 387 6.06 27.53 16.72
CA SER A 387 6.31 28.95 16.45
C SER A 387 7.47 29.49 17.31
N MET A 388 7.46 29.19 18.61
CA MET A 388 8.54 29.60 19.51
C MET A 388 9.88 28.95 19.17
N LEU A 389 9.87 27.70 18.69
CA LEU A 389 11.09 26.98 18.33
C LEU A 389 11.68 27.52 17.03
N ALA A 390 10.86 27.80 16.01
CA ALA A 390 11.31 28.43 14.78
C ALA A 390 12.01 29.78 15.05
N GLU A 391 11.38 30.66 15.83
CA GLU A 391 11.96 31.95 16.21
C GLU A 391 13.28 31.78 17.00
N ALA A 392 13.36 30.76 17.86
CA ALA A 392 14.58 30.46 18.60
C ALA A 392 15.72 29.94 17.70
N ILE A 393 15.40 29.16 16.66
CA ILE A 393 16.37 28.68 15.66
C ILE A 393 16.96 29.88 14.91
N GLU A 394 16.12 30.80 14.41
CA GLU A 394 16.58 32.01 13.73
C GLU A 394 17.51 32.84 14.62
N LYS A 395 17.08 33.13 15.85
CA LYS A 395 17.83 33.97 16.79
C LYS A 395 19.16 33.37 17.25
N ARG A 396 19.24 32.04 17.42
CA ARG A 396 20.41 31.38 18.02
C ARG A 396 21.35 30.75 17.00
N CYS A 397 20.82 30.27 15.89
CA CYS A 397 21.60 29.61 14.85
C CYS A 397 21.87 30.53 13.65
N GLY A 398 21.10 31.61 13.47
CA GLY A 398 21.18 32.47 12.28
C GLY A 398 20.69 31.76 11.01
N ILE A 399 19.81 30.77 11.16
CA ILE A 399 19.27 29.94 10.08
C ILE A 399 17.80 30.31 9.90
N GLY A 400 17.37 30.63 8.67
CA GLY A 400 15.98 30.93 8.37
C GLY A 400 15.06 29.76 8.76
N ALA A 401 14.04 30.03 9.57
CA ALA A 401 13.16 28.98 10.08
C ALA A 401 11.71 29.45 10.19
N ALA A 402 10.78 28.64 9.71
CA ALA A 402 9.36 28.94 9.82
C ALA A 402 8.60 27.82 10.51
N ALA A 403 7.43 28.16 11.06
CA ALA A 403 6.53 27.21 11.70
C ALA A 403 5.27 26.97 10.85
N ILE A 404 4.90 25.70 10.68
CA ILE A 404 3.69 25.27 10.00
C ILE A 404 2.81 24.42 10.91
N HIS A 405 1.57 24.85 11.11
CA HIS A 405 0.63 24.22 12.03
C HIS A 405 -0.83 24.55 11.66
N ALA A 406 -1.76 23.92 12.36
CA ALA A 406 -3.18 23.94 12.00
C ALA A 406 -3.84 25.34 12.02
N ASP A 407 -3.25 26.31 12.72
CA ASP A 407 -3.82 27.67 12.86
C ASP A 407 -3.34 28.62 11.75
N LYS A 408 -2.29 28.23 10.99
CA LYS A 408 -1.88 28.95 9.78
C LYS A 408 -2.96 28.81 8.70
N SER A 409 -3.19 29.89 7.96
CA SER A 409 -4.10 29.88 6.81
C SER A 409 -3.57 28.93 5.72
N GLN A 410 -4.44 28.43 4.87
CA GLN A 410 -4.02 27.49 3.81
C GLN A 410 -3.05 28.14 2.82
N GLN A 411 -3.26 29.41 2.48
CA GLN A 411 -2.36 30.17 1.61
C GLN A 411 -0.98 30.35 2.26
N GLU A 412 -0.94 30.66 3.56
CA GLU A 412 0.32 30.74 4.31
C GLU A 412 1.06 29.41 4.30
N ARG A 413 0.37 28.29 4.54
CA ARG A 413 1.01 26.96 4.51
C ARG A 413 1.64 26.64 3.16
N LEU A 414 0.93 26.93 2.07
CA LEU A 414 1.45 26.70 0.72
C LEU A 414 2.66 27.57 0.44
N THR A 415 2.59 28.86 0.81
CA THR A 415 3.73 29.79 0.66
C THR A 415 4.95 29.32 1.44
N LEU A 416 4.76 28.87 2.69
CA LEU A 416 5.85 28.35 3.53
C LEU A 416 6.44 27.05 2.99
N LEU A 417 5.60 26.18 2.43
CA LEU A 417 6.04 24.94 1.80
C LEU A 417 6.85 25.21 0.53
N GLU A 418 6.40 26.13 -0.31
CA GLU A 418 7.13 26.56 -1.51
C GLU A 418 8.48 27.18 -1.15
N ALA A 419 8.51 28.09 -0.16
CA ALA A 419 9.74 28.68 0.34
C ALA A 419 10.73 27.64 0.91
N PHE A 420 10.22 26.60 1.58
CA PHE A 420 11.04 25.49 2.07
C PHE A 420 11.60 24.63 0.91
N ILE A 421 10.78 24.31 -0.08
CA ILE A 421 11.20 23.54 -1.27
C ILE A 421 12.27 24.30 -2.06
N ASN A 422 12.14 25.62 -2.17
CA ASN A 422 13.10 26.48 -2.85
C ASN A 422 14.36 26.80 -2.02
N MET A 423 14.49 26.24 -0.81
CA MET A 423 15.58 26.52 0.13
C MET A 423 15.69 28.00 0.56
N GLU A 424 14.63 28.79 0.41
CA GLU A 424 14.54 30.14 0.96
C GLU A 424 14.41 30.10 2.48
N ILE A 425 13.73 29.07 2.99
CA ILE A 425 13.61 28.76 4.42
C ILE A 425 14.16 27.34 4.64
N PRO A 426 15.43 27.18 5.07
CA PRO A 426 16.05 25.86 5.18
C PRO A 426 15.47 25.00 6.32
N VAL A 427 14.83 25.61 7.33
CA VAL A 427 14.26 24.86 8.47
C VAL A 427 12.75 25.08 8.59
N LEU A 428 12.00 23.99 8.56
CA LEU A 428 10.55 24.04 8.75
C LEU A 428 10.14 23.24 9.99
N VAL A 429 9.61 23.96 10.98
CA VAL A 429 9.13 23.40 12.24
C VAL A 429 7.64 23.10 12.13
N SER A 430 7.27 21.83 12.10
CA SER A 430 5.92 21.37 11.85
C SER A 430 5.32 20.65 13.05
N THR A 431 4.03 20.89 13.30
CA THR A 431 3.21 19.90 14.02
C THR A 431 2.84 18.75 13.08
N ASN A 432 1.96 17.83 13.49
CA ASN A 432 1.46 16.71 12.66
C ASN A 432 0.74 17.10 11.34
N VAL A 433 0.85 18.35 10.87
CA VAL A 433 0.31 18.81 9.57
C VAL A 433 1.16 18.29 8.40
N LEU A 434 2.48 18.16 8.58
CA LEU A 434 3.39 17.63 7.55
C LEU A 434 3.88 16.19 7.83
N SER A 435 3.34 15.52 8.85
CA SER A 435 3.86 14.23 9.29
C SER A 435 3.57 13.09 8.31
N ARG A 436 2.41 13.15 7.64
CA ARG A 436 1.90 12.06 6.78
C ARG A 436 1.46 12.56 5.41
N GLY A 437 1.57 11.72 4.38
CA GLY A 437 1.17 12.04 3.00
C GLY A 437 2.12 12.96 2.22
N MET A 438 2.59 14.06 2.80
CA MET A 438 3.35 15.10 2.07
C MET A 438 4.74 14.65 1.61
N ASP A 439 4.91 14.41 0.32
CA ASP A 439 6.20 14.05 -0.27
C ASP A 439 7.04 15.32 -0.51
N LEU A 440 7.78 15.70 0.52
CA LEU A 440 8.77 16.77 0.45
C LEU A 440 10.03 16.19 -0.20
N LEU A 441 10.07 16.25 -1.53
CA LEU A 441 11.26 15.90 -2.30
C LEU A 441 12.45 16.68 -1.73
N HIS A 442 13.56 15.99 -1.45
CA HIS A 442 14.84 16.56 -1.02
C HIS A 442 14.97 17.03 0.45
N VAL A 443 14.20 16.50 1.39
CA VAL A 443 14.51 16.72 2.82
C VAL A 443 15.78 15.95 3.21
N GLN A 444 16.83 16.64 3.59
CA GLN A 444 18.11 16.03 4.00
C GLN A 444 18.11 15.61 5.46
N ASN A 445 17.46 16.40 6.32
CA ASN A 445 17.40 16.14 7.75
C ASN A 445 15.96 16.12 8.26
N VAL A 446 15.65 15.13 9.09
CA VAL A 446 14.45 15.08 9.92
C VAL A 446 14.85 15.11 11.38
N VAL A 447 14.20 15.95 12.17
CA VAL A 447 14.35 15.97 13.62
C VAL A 447 12.99 15.68 14.26
N VAL A 448 12.88 14.54 14.92
CA VAL A 448 11.77 14.22 15.81
C VAL A 448 12.11 14.83 17.17
N TYR A 449 11.70 16.08 17.37
CA TYR A 449 11.97 16.84 18.59
C TYR A 449 11.08 16.38 19.75
N ASP A 450 9.81 16.11 19.45
CA ASP A 450 8.87 15.44 20.35
C ASP A 450 8.44 14.10 19.74
N PHE A 451 8.56 13.01 20.50
CA PHE A 451 8.15 11.69 20.02
C PHE A 451 6.62 11.64 19.79
N PRO A 452 6.15 11.04 18.68
CA PRO A 452 4.73 10.95 18.39
C PRO A 452 4.03 9.88 19.23
N ASN A 453 2.70 9.97 19.35
CA ASN A 453 1.90 9.06 20.17
C ASN A 453 1.79 7.63 19.62
N LYS A 454 2.21 7.39 18.37
CA LYS A 454 2.20 6.06 17.73
C LYS A 454 3.54 5.81 17.06
N LEU A 455 4.01 4.57 17.07
CA LEU A 455 5.24 4.19 16.37
C LEU A 455 5.09 4.30 14.85
N THR A 456 3.89 4.09 14.32
CA THR A 456 3.56 4.32 12.90
C THR A 456 3.91 5.74 12.46
N ASP A 457 3.47 6.73 13.24
CA ASP A 457 3.77 8.14 13.00
C ASP A 457 5.27 8.37 12.93
N TYR A 458 6.01 7.84 13.90
CA TYR A 458 7.47 7.97 13.94
C TYR A 458 8.12 7.48 12.64
N VAL A 459 7.74 6.29 12.17
CA VAL A 459 8.24 5.71 10.90
C VAL A 459 7.94 6.63 9.72
N HIS A 460 6.74 7.24 9.67
CA HIS A 460 6.38 8.17 8.60
C HIS A 460 7.16 9.49 8.67
N LEU A 461 7.44 10.00 9.87
CA LEU A 461 8.22 11.22 10.07
C LEU A 461 9.63 11.05 9.51
N ILE A 462 10.34 10.01 9.96
CA ILE A 462 11.71 9.76 9.51
C ILE A 462 11.78 9.32 8.04
N GLY A 463 10.70 8.70 7.54
CA GLY A 463 10.53 8.39 6.12
C GLY A 463 10.36 9.61 5.22
N ARG A 464 10.38 10.86 5.73
CA ARG A 464 10.42 12.09 4.91
C ARG A 464 11.80 12.37 4.32
N THR A 465 12.86 11.76 4.86
CA THR A 465 14.22 11.84 4.30
C THR A 465 14.66 10.52 3.69
N GLY A 466 15.79 10.52 2.98
CA GLY A 466 16.36 9.31 2.33
C GLY A 466 15.54 8.79 1.15
N ARG A 467 14.88 9.69 0.40
CA ARG A 467 13.97 9.37 -0.73
C ARG A 467 14.64 9.40 -2.12
N GLY A 468 15.91 9.05 -2.22
CA GLY A 468 16.60 8.97 -3.50
C GLY A 468 17.86 8.12 -3.46
N ASP A 469 18.25 7.59 -4.61
CA ASP A 469 19.32 6.59 -4.74
C ASP A 469 20.73 7.15 -4.43
N LYS A 470 20.87 8.48 -4.27
CA LYS A 470 22.18 9.16 -4.25
C LYS A 470 22.58 9.80 -2.92
N ILE A 471 21.64 10.19 -2.04
CA ILE A 471 21.97 10.90 -0.79
C ILE A 471 21.25 10.24 0.39
N PRO A 472 21.99 9.70 1.39
CA PRO A 472 21.37 9.17 2.60
C PRO A 472 20.69 10.29 3.38
N GLY A 473 19.53 9.98 3.94
CA GLY A 473 18.80 10.89 4.81
C GLY A 473 19.31 10.83 6.24
N ASN A 474 19.22 11.93 6.99
CA ASN A 474 19.58 11.97 8.41
C ASN A 474 18.35 12.16 9.28
N ALA A 475 18.16 11.32 10.30
CA ALA A 475 17.07 11.45 11.26
C ALA A 475 17.61 11.54 12.70
N LEU A 476 17.40 12.67 13.36
CA LEU A 476 17.65 12.85 14.79
C LEU A 476 16.36 12.67 15.57
N THR A 477 16.35 11.81 16.58
CA THR A 477 15.19 11.57 17.44
C THR A 477 15.58 11.83 18.89
N LEU A 478 14.86 12.76 19.52
CA LEU A 478 15.05 13.10 20.92
C LEU A 478 13.99 12.36 21.75
N VAL A 479 14.44 11.53 22.69
CA VAL A 479 13.56 10.78 23.59
C VAL A 479 13.89 11.08 25.04
N ASN A 480 12.91 10.96 25.92
CA ASN A 480 13.09 11.04 27.37
C ASN A 480 12.18 10.05 28.10
N LEU A 481 12.10 10.17 29.42
CA LEU A 481 11.27 9.27 30.24
C LEU A 481 9.77 9.30 29.88
N GLU A 482 9.25 10.43 29.37
CA GLU A 482 7.84 10.56 28.98
C GLU A 482 7.48 9.66 27.79
N ASP A 483 8.46 9.30 26.96
CA ASP A 483 8.28 8.46 25.78
C ASP A 483 8.37 6.96 26.10
N GLY A 484 8.50 6.60 27.39
CA GLY A 484 8.73 5.23 27.88
C GLY A 484 7.73 4.19 27.37
N ALA A 485 6.47 4.60 27.17
CA ALA A 485 5.42 3.74 26.62
C ALA A 485 5.77 3.17 25.24
N HIS A 486 6.58 3.87 24.44
CA HIS A 486 6.93 3.48 23.08
C HIS A 486 8.21 2.64 22.99
N PHE A 487 9.03 2.59 24.04
CA PHE A 487 10.36 1.97 23.97
C PHE A 487 10.31 0.46 23.71
N ARG A 488 9.27 -0.24 24.20
CA ARG A 488 9.08 -1.67 23.96
C ARG A 488 8.93 -2.01 22.47
N GLU A 489 8.31 -1.13 21.69
CA GLU A 489 8.14 -1.30 20.24
C GLU A 489 9.27 -0.65 19.44
N LEU A 490 9.80 0.49 19.91
CA LEU A 490 10.87 1.22 19.25
C LEU A 490 12.21 0.44 19.24
N ILE A 491 12.56 -0.25 20.33
CA ILE A 491 13.85 -0.97 20.42
C ILE A 491 13.99 -2.07 19.37
N PRO A 492 13.02 -3.01 19.20
CA PRO A 492 13.09 -4.01 18.14
C PRO A 492 13.25 -3.39 16.75
N LEU A 493 12.54 -2.28 16.51
CA LEU A 493 12.57 -1.56 15.24
C LEU A 493 13.95 -0.93 14.98
N LEU A 494 14.57 -0.28 15.96
CA LEU A 494 15.90 0.30 15.81
C LEU A 494 16.98 -0.79 15.66
N ARG A 495 16.81 -1.93 16.32
CA ARG A 495 17.74 -3.08 16.20
C ARG A 495 17.70 -3.73 14.83
N SER A 496 16.54 -3.79 14.17
CA SER A 496 16.43 -4.40 12.83
C SER A 496 17.27 -3.66 11.78
N VAL A 497 17.54 -2.36 11.99
CA VAL A 497 18.41 -1.52 11.16
C VAL A 497 19.75 -1.18 11.80
N MET A 498 20.14 -1.90 12.86
CA MET A 498 21.43 -1.74 13.57
C MET A 498 21.70 -0.32 14.10
N VAL A 499 20.66 0.43 14.48
CA VAL A 499 20.80 1.75 15.08
C VAL A 499 21.16 1.63 16.56
N SER A 500 22.15 2.41 17.01
CA SER A 500 22.55 2.48 18.42
C SER A 500 21.43 3.08 19.26
N VAL A 501 21.06 2.38 20.34
CA VAL A 501 20.02 2.81 21.28
C VAL A 501 20.68 3.29 22.59
N PRO A 502 20.34 4.48 23.11
CA PRO A 502 20.88 4.97 24.38
C PRO A 502 20.63 3.99 25.54
N ARG A 503 21.56 3.95 26.50
CA ARG A 503 21.48 3.01 27.65
C ARG A 503 20.28 3.32 28.54
N GLU A 504 19.94 4.59 28.65
CA GLU A 504 18.85 5.16 29.43
C GLU A 504 17.49 4.59 28.97
N VAL A 505 17.32 4.41 27.65
CA VAL A 505 16.12 3.78 27.06
C VAL A 505 15.95 2.35 27.55
N TYR A 506 17.05 1.58 27.63
CA TYR A 506 17.01 0.22 28.18
C TYR A 506 16.71 0.23 29.69
N GLN A 507 17.31 1.14 30.44
CA GLN A 507 17.12 1.26 31.89
C GLN A 507 15.67 1.58 32.24
N SER A 508 15.02 2.47 31.49
CA SER A 508 13.60 2.81 31.66
C SER A 508 12.69 1.56 31.60
N ILE A 509 12.90 0.67 30.63
CA ILE A 509 12.11 -0.57 30.53
C ILE A 509 12.36 -1.50 31.72
N HIS A 510 13.60 -1.59 32.19
CA HIS A 510 13.94 -2.43 33.33
C HIS A 510 13.28 -1.91 34.61
N SER A 511 13.33 -0.60 34.86
CA SER A 511 12.66 0.01 36.00
C SER A 511 11.14 -0.15 35.94
N ASP A 512 10.53 -0.02 34.75
CA ASP A 512 9.09 -0.23 34.58
C ASP A 512 8.68 -1.67 34.86
N ASN A 513 9.50 -2.64 34.43
CA ASN A 513 9.25 -4.06 34.70
C ASN A 513 9.40 -4.39 36.21
N GLU A 514 10.36 -3.78 36.89
CA GLU A 514 10.53 -3.94 38.35
C GLU A 514 9.38 -3.32 39.14
N ASN A 515 8.92 -2.13 38.71
CA ASN A 515 7.74 -1.47 39.27
C ASN A 515 6.47 -2.31 39.06
N GLN A 516 6.25 -2.83 37.85
CA GLN A 516 5.12 -3.72 37.55
C GLN A 516 5.17 -5.00 38.40
N ARG A 517 6.33 -5.66 38.50
CA ARG A 517 6.51 -6.84 39.37
C ARG A 517 6.24 -6.53 40.83
N SER A 518 6.64 -5.36 41.32
CA SER A 518 6.44 -4.95 42.71
C SER A 518 4.96 -4.66 42.99
N GLN A 519 4.25 -4.01 42.05
CA GLN A 519 2.81 -3.80 42.14
C GLN A 519 2.02 -5.12 42.09
N SER A 520 2.35 -6.03 41.17
CA SER A 520 1.72 -7.36 41.11
C SER A 520 1.95 -8.16 42.40
N ARG A 521 3.16 -8.11 42.96
CA ARG A 521 3.47 -8.73 44.27
C ARG A 521 2.66 -8.10 45.41
N ALA A 522 2.50 -6.78 45.43
CA ALA A 522 1.69 -6.09 46.43
C ALA A 522 0.21 -6.48 46.36
N ILE A 523 -0.36 -6.60 45.16
CA ILE A 523 -1.74 -7.04 44.92
C ILE A 523 -1.95 -8.47 45.45
N VAL A 524 -1.06 -9.40 45.09
CA VAL A 524 -1.13 -10.80 45.57
C VAL A 524 -1.04 -10.89 47.09
N VAL A 525 -0.19 -10.06 47.71
CA VAL A 525 -0.05 -10.00 49.17
C VAL A 525 -1.32 -9.44 49.83
N ASP A 526 -1.95 -8.42 49.25
CA ASP A 526 -3.18 -7.84 49.78
C ASP A 526 -4.38 -8.80 49.64
N GLU A 527 -4.48 -9.48 48.50
CA GLU A 527 -5.50 -10.49 48.24
C GLU A 527 -5.34 -11.70 49.18
N SER A 528 -4.11 -12.13 49.43
CA SER A 528 -3.79 -13.17 50.42
C SER A 528 -4.17 -12.75 51.84
N LYS A 529 -3.91 -11.49 52.23
CA LYS A 529 -4.32 -10.93 53.53
C LYS A 529 -5.83 -10.84 53.65
N ARG A 530 -6.55 -10.49 52.57
CA ARG A 530 -8.01 -10.44 52.53
C ARG A 530 -8.61 -11.84 52.68
N ALA A 531 -8.08 -12.83 51.96
CA ALA A 531 -8.49 -14.23 52.09
C ALA A 531 -8.25 -14.77 53.51
N PHE A 532 -7.11 -14.40 54.13
CA PHE A 532 -6.82 -14.75 55.52
C PHE A 532 -7.82 -14.14 56.50
N ARG A 533 -8.21 -12.86 56.34
CA ARG A 533 -9.22 -12.21 57.20
C ARG A 533 -10.59 -12.86 57.08
N VAL A 534 -11.03 -13.17 55.85
CA VAL A 534 -12.31 -13.86 55.60
C VAL A 534 -12.30 -15.24 56.24
N ARG A 535 -11.21 -16.00 56.08
CA ARG A 535 -11.06 -17.31 56.71
C ARG A 535 -11.08 -17.22 58.23
N LYS A 536 -10.45 -16.20 58.80
CA LYS A 536 -10.44 -15.95 60.25
C LYS A 536 -11.84 -15.61 60.77
N GLN A 537 -12.59 -14.75 60.08
CA GLN A 537 -13.98 -14.43 60.41
C GLN A 537 -14.87 -15.66 60.37
N LEU A 538 -14.73 -16.52 59.34
CA LEU A 538 -15.47 -17.77 59.26
C LEU A 538 -15.15 -18.73 60.40
N THR A 539 -13.90 -18.79 60.87
CA THR A 539 -13.52 -19.59 62.05
C THR A 539 -13.91 -18.95 63.38
N ASP A 540 -14.03 -17.63 63.46
CA ASP A 540 -14.45 -16.92 64.68
C ASP A 540 -15.99 -16.93 64.83
N GLU A 541 -16.75 -16.91 63.72
CA GLU A 541 -18.22 -17.06 63.70
C GLU A 541 -18.67 -18.52 63.87
N ALA A 542 -17.86 -19.48 63.41
CA ALA A 542 -18.04 -20.90 63.72
C ALA A 542 -17.47 -21.19 65.12
N GLY A 543 -18.28 -21.03 66.17
CA GLY A 543 -17.96 -21.51 67.52
C GLY A 543 -17.55 -22.99 67.55
N PRO A 544 -17.13 -23.55 68.72
CA PRO A 544 -16.37 -24.80 68.83
C PRO A 544 -17.18 -26.04 68.42
N GLN A 545 -17.32 -26.25 67.11
CA GLN A 545 -17.90 -27.43 66.47
C GLN A 545 -17.06 -27.84 65.25
N ILE A 546 -15.72 -27.84 65.40
CA ILE A 546 -14.82 -28.45 64.42
C ILE A 546 -13.95 -29.50 65.12
N SER A 547 -14.62 -30.53 65.66
CA SER A 547 -13.98 -31.81 66.05
C SER A 547 -14.16 -32.92 65.03
N ASP A 548 -15.05 -32.78 64.03
CA ASP A 548 -15.46 -33.93 63.19
C ASP A 548 -14.71 -34.07 61.85
N TRP A 549 -13.96 -33.05 61.41
CA TRP A 549 -13.23 -33.13 60.13
C TRP A 549 -11.97 -34.00 60.19
N LYS A 550 -11.38 -34.19 61.38
CA LYS A 550 -10.24 -35.11 61.56
C LYS A 550 -10.66 -36.59 61.53
N GLU A 551 -11.91 -36.91 61.84
CA GLU A 551 -12.41 -38.29 61.78
C GLU A 551 -12.75 -38.76 60.36
N TRP A 552 -13.20 -37.85 59.48
CA TRP A 552 -13.53 -38.19 58.10
C TRP A 552 -12.29 -38.62 57.29
N ASN A 553 -11.16 -37.91 57.46
CA ASN A 553 -9.93 -38.20 56.74
C ASN A 553 -9.27 -39.52 57.19
N ASN A 554 -9.44 -39.90 58.46
CA ASN A 554 -8.95 -41.17 59.00
C ASN A 554 -9.80 -42.39 58.57
N ARG A 555 -11.10 -42.21 58.28
CA ARG A 555 -11.96 -43.28 57.73
C ARG A 555 -11.70 -43.55 56.25
N ALA A 556 -11.30 -42.54 55.47
CA ALA A 556 -10.98 -42.69 54.04
C ALA A 556 -9.68 -43.48 53.80
N ASN A 557 -8.66 -43.29 54.64
CA ASN A 557 -7.36 -43.99 54.51
C ASN A 557 -7.37 -45.44 55.03
N LYS A 558 -8.34 -45.84 55.86
CA LYS A 558 -8.49 -47.23 56.32
C LYS A 558 -9.21 -48.16 55.32
N ARG A 559 -9.88 -47.62 54.30
CA ARG A 559 -10.57 -48.41 53.24
C ARG A 559 -9.70 -48.72 52.02
N ARG A 560 -8.45 -48.26 51.96
CA ARG A 560 -7.53 -48.46 50.81
C ARG A 560 -6.37 -49.44 51.07
N ARG A 561 -6.34 -50.09 52.24
CA ARG A 561 -5.40 -51.17 52.59
C ARG A 561 -6.18 -52.28 53.31
N VAL A 562 -6.76 -53.21 52.55
CA VAL A 562 -7.06 -54.63 52.86
C VAL A 562 -7.94 -55.14 51.72
N GLY A 563 -7.43 -56.15 50.99
CA GLY A 563 -7.99 -56.79 49.79
C GLY A 563 -7.24 -56.32 48.52
N ALA A 564 -6.26 -57.00 47.94
CA ALA A 564 -5.99 -58.45 47.83
C ALA A 564 -7.20 -59.24 47.32
#